data_AF-A0A7G5ENU0-F1
#
_entry.id   AF-A0A7G5ENU0-F1
#
_cell.length_a   1.000
_cell.length_b   1.000
_cell.length_c   1.000
_cell.angle_alpha   90.00
_cell.angle_beta   90.00
_cell.angle_gamma   90.00
#
_symmetry.space_group_name_H-M   'P 1'
#
loop_
_entity.id
_entity.type
_entity.pdbx_description
1 polymer ?
#
loop_
_entity_poly.entity_id
_entity_poly.type
_entity_poly.pdbx_seq_one_letter_code
_entity_poly.pdbx_strand_id
1 'polypeptide(L)'
;MQDLKVGRKRGLVWDQAAADRAIGYFEQVLKLNGGEYEEKPFLLAPWQVFIVGSLFGWYFDDGRRRFRVVYIETGKGSGKSPLVAGIGLYGLTADKEQRAEIYAAATKKEQAQILFRDAVAMVKLSKSLSQRLVPSGRDEKVWNLFYPETNSFFRTIAADEGQSGLRYRVW
;
A
#
# COMPACT_ATOMS: atom_id res chain seq x y z
N MET A 1 -4.29 -23.45 -4.82
CA MET A 1 -3.45 -22.55 -5.63
C MET A 1 -2.45 -23.38 -6.44
N GLN A 2 -2.56 -23.42 -7.76
CA GLN A 2 -1.66 -24.24 -8.61
C GLN A 2 -0.20 -23.77 -8.55
N ASP A 3 0.02 -22.49 -8.25
CA ASP A 3 1.37 -21.91 -8.17
C ASP A 3 2.24 -22.55 -7.09
N LEU A 4 1.66 -22.97 -5.95
CA LEU A 4 2.39 -23.73 -4.93
C LEU A 4 2.83 -25.11 -5.42
N LYS A 5 2.09 -25.71 -6.36
CA LYS A 5 2.35 -27.06 -6.86
C LYS A 5 3.28 -27.08 -8.08
N VAL A 6 3.12 -26.12 -9.00
CA VAL A 6 3.81 -26.12 -10.30
C VAL A 6 4.49 -24.79 -10.66
N GLY A 7 4.41 -23.79 -9.78
CA GLY A 7 4.99 -22.45 -10.02
C GLY A 7 6.51 -22.48 -10.25
N ARG A 8 7.23 -23.38 -9.58
CA ARG A 8 8.68 -23.50 -9.74
C ARG A 8 9.14 -23.78 -11.17
N LYS A 9 8.34 -24.53 -11.96
CA LYS A 9 8.62 -24.78 -13.38
C LYS A 9 8.54 -23.52 -14.25
N ARG A 10 7.91 -22.46 -13.75
CA ARG A 10 7.77 -21.14 -14.37
C ARG A 10 8.68 -20.09 -13.71
N GLY A 11 9.66 -20.53 -12.91
CA GLY A 11 10.54 -19.64 -12.16
C GLY A 11 9.88 -18.93 -10.97
N LEU A 12 8.70 -19.39 -10.51
CA LEU A 12 8.03 -18.77 -9.36
C LEU A 12 8.55 -19.31 -8.03
N VAL A 13 8.83 -18.39 -7.11
CA VAL A 13 9.28 -18.65 -5.74
C VAL A 13 8.28 -18.03 -4.77
N TRP A 14 7.91 -18.80 -3.74
CA TRP A 14 7.12 -18.31 -2.62
C TRP A 14 8.04 -17.97 -1.45
N ASP A 15 8.03 -16.72 -1.04
CA ASP A 15 8.71 -16.22 0.15
C ASP A 15 7.68 -15.98 1.26
N GLN A 16 7.58 -16.95 2.16
CA GLN A 16 6.67 -16.89 3.31
C GLN A 16 7.02 -15.73 4.24
N ALA A 17 8.31 -15.47 4.48
CA ALA A 17 8.74 -14.42 5.39
C ALA A 17 8.42 -13.03 4.85
N ALA A 18 8.55 -12.83 3.53
CA ALA A 18 8.13 -11.59 2.88
C ALA A 18 6.60 -11.38 2.95
N ALA A 19 5.82 -12.44 2.75
CA ALA A 19 4.37 -12.40 2.90
C ALA A 19 3.96 -12.05 4.35
N ASP A 20 4.54 -12.73 5.34
CA ASP A 20 4.25 -12.52 6.76
C ASP A 20 4.65 -11.12 7.21
N ARG A 21 5.79 -10.60 6.73
CA ARG A 21 6.20 -9.21 6.99
C ARG A 21 5.17 -8.21 6.46
N ALA A 22 4.68 -8.43 5.24
CA ALA A 22 3.70 -7.54 4.63
C ALA A 22 2.35 -7.60 5.34
N ILE A 23 1.90 -8.79 5.73
CA ILE A 23 0.65 -8.99 6.51
C ILE A 23 0.79 -8.37 7.90
N GLY A 24 1.87 -8.69 8.61
CA GLY A 24 2.15 -8.20 9.96
C GLY A 24 2.29 -6.68 10.04
N TYR A 25 2.73 -6.01 8.96
CA TYR A 25 2.77 -4.55 8.90
C TYR A 25 1.39 -3.91 9.13
N PHE A 26 0.30 -4.52 8.64
CA PHE A 26 -1.05 -3.96 8.85
C PHE A 26 -1.44 -3.97 10.33
N GLU A 27 -1.17 -5.07 11.03
CA GLU A 27 -1.49 -5.18 12.45
C GLU A 27 -0.52 -4.37 13.33
N GLN A 28 0.78 -4.46 13.05
CA GLN A 28 1.83 -3.95 13.93
C GLN A 28 2.09 -2.45 13.73
N VAL A 29 1.82 -1.92 12.53
CA VAL A 29 2.16 -0.54 12.16
C VAL A 29 0.92 0.30 11.90
N LEU A 30 -0.11 -0.26 11.26
CA LEU A 30 -1.29 0.51 10.86
C LEU A 30 -2.37 0.47 11.94
N LYS A 31 -2.99 1.63 12.14
CA LYS A 31 -4.18 1.78 12.99
C LYS A 31 -5.31 2.35 12.16
N LEU A 32 -6.49 1.80 12.33
CA LEU A 32 -7.70 2.29 11.67
C LEU A 32 -8.24 3.52 12.39
N ASN A 33 -8.90 4.37 11.61
CA ASN A 33 -9.70 5.49 12.08
C ASN A 33 -11.18 5.20 11.84
N GLY A 34 -12.05 5.78 12.67
CA GLY A 34 -13.49 5.77 12.49
C GLY A 34 -14.24 4.78 13.38
N GLY A 35 -15.17 5.33 14.17
CA GLY A 35 -16.17 4.57 14.92
C GLY A 35 -15.55 3.57 15.90
N GLU A 36 -16.03 2.32 15.85
CA GLU A 36 -15.60 1.25 16.75
C GLU A 36 -14.15 0.79 16.53
N TYR A 37 -13.50 1.25 15.46
CA TYR A 37 -12.13 0.87 15.08
C TYR A 37 -11.09 1.94 15.37
N GLU A 38 -11.49 3.06 15.97
CA GLU A 38 -10.59 4.17 16.32
C GLU A 38 -9.39 3.68 17.15
N GLU A 39 -8.19 4.00 16.67
CA GLU A 39 -6.88 3.61 17.25
C GLU A 39 -6.58 2.11 17.33
N LYS A 40 -7.46 1.24 16.83
CA LYS A 40 -7.25 -0.21 16.85
C LYS A 40 -6.29 -0.65 15.73
N PRO A 41 -5.47 -1.69 15.98
CA PRO A 41 -4.68 -2.34 14.93
C PRO A 41 -5.51 -2.72 13.71
N PHE A 42 -4.97 -2.53 12.51
CA PHE A 42 -5.65 -2.97 11.30
C PHE A 42 -5.47 -4.49 11.11
N LEU A 43 -6.40 -5.25 11.67
CA LEU A 43 -6.49 -6.70 11.45
C LEU A 43 -7.09 -6.98 10.07
N LEU A 44 -6.29 -7.62 9.21
CA LEU A 44 -6.72 -8.00 7.88
C LEU A 44 -7.74 -9.13 7.92
N ALA A 45 -8.85 -8.98 7.20
CA ALA A 45 -9.78 -10.08 6.96
C ALA A 45 -9.13 -11.16 6.08
N PRO A 46 -9.59 -12.43 6.11
CA PRO A 46 -8.94 -13.53 5.37
C PRO A 46 -8.71 -13.26 3.88
N TRP A 47 -9.66 -12.60 3.21
CA TRP A 47 -9.52 -12.22 1.80
C TRP A 47 -8.47 -11.12 1.57
N GLN A 48 -8.31 -10.21 2.54
CA GLN A 48 -7.28 -9.16 2.49
C GLN A 48 -5.90 -9.76 2.74
N VAL A 49 -5.78 -10.70 3.69
CA VAL A 49 -4.56 -11.49 3.93
C VAL A 49 -4.15 -12.21 2.63
N PHE A 50 -5.10 -12.82 1.92
CA PHE A 50 -4.81 -13.46 0.64
C PHE A 50 -4.25 -12.48 -0.40
N ILE A 51 -4.82 -11.28 -0.51
CA ILE A 51 -4.34 -10.25 -1.45
C ILE A 51 -2.93 -9.78 -1.07
N VAL A 52 -2.71 -9.38 0.19
CA VAL A 52 -1.43 -8.86 0.66
C VAL A 52 -0.34 -9.92 0.60
N GLY A 53 -0.64 -11.13 1.08
CA GLY A 53 0.28 -12.26 1.01
C GLY A 53 0.62 -12.63 -0.44
N SER A 54 -0.36 -12.62 -1.36
CA SER A 54 -0.08 -12.88 -2.76
C SER A 54 0.80 -11.80 -3.41
N LEU A 55 0.53 -10.53 -3.11
CA LEU A 55 1.27 -9.38 -3.63
C LEU A 55 2.75 -9.39 -3.23
N PHE A 56 3.03 -9.70 -1.97
CA PHE A 56 4.37 -9.53 -1.38
C PHE A 56 5.11 -10.84 -1.12
N GLY A 57 4.46 -12.00 -1.30
CA GLY A 57 5.07 -13.32 -1.12
C GLY A 57 5.49 -14.02 -2.41
N TRP A 58 4.97 -13.63 -3.58
CA TRP A 58 5.33 -14.26 -4.85
C TRP A 58 6.39 -13.49 -5.63
N TYR A 59 7.50 -14.17 -5.91
CA TYR A 59 8.63 -13.66 -6.69
C TYR A 59 8.95 -14.56 -7.87
N PHE A 60 9.70 -14.02 -8.83
CA PHE A 60 10.49 -14.80 -9.76
C PHE A 60 11.83 -15.19 -9.13
N ASP A 61 12.50 -16.20 -9.68
CA ASP A 61 13.82 -16.67 -9.26
C ASP A 61 14.91 -15.59 -9.37
N ASP A 62 14.72 -14.61 -10.24
CA ASP A 62 15.56 -13.42 -10.37
C ASP A 62 15.31 -12.34 -9.28
N GLY A 63 14.39 -12.58 -8.34
CA GLY A 63 14.08 -11.70 -7.23
C GLY A 63 13.07 -10.59 -7.54
N ARG A 64 12.54 -10.51 -8.77
CA ARG A 64 11.45 -9.56 -9.09
C ARG A 64 10.12 -10.05 -8.55
N ARG A 65 9.21 -9.12 -8.22
CA ARG A 65 7.82 -9.48 -7.88
C ARG A 65 7.11 -10.12 -9.05
N ARG A 66 6.31 -11.14 -8.76
CA ARG A 66 5.42 -11.74 -9.74
C ARG A 66 4.32 -10.78 -10.18
N PHE A 67 3.64 -10.17 -9.22
CA PHE A 67 2.49 -9.31 -9.48
C PHE A 67 2.91 -7.84 -9.53
N ARG A 68 2.70 -7.22 -10.69
CA ARG A 68 2.89 -5.77 -10.89
C ARG A 68 1.57 -5.01 -10.96
N VAL A 69 0.49 -5.72 -11.30
CA VAL A 69 -0.86 -5.19 -11.44
C VAL A 69 -1.78 -6.12 -10.67
N VAL A 70 -2.65 -5.53 -9.86
CA VAL A 70 -3.71 -6.26 -9.15
C VAL A 70 -5.04 -5.58 -9.39
N TYR A 71 -6.04 -6.38 -9.71
CA TYR A 71 -7.43 -5.98 -9.82
C TYR A 71 -8.18 -6.52 -8.60
N ILE A 72 -8.82 -5.61 -7.86
CA ILE A 72 -9.60 -5.95 -6.65
C ILE A 72 -11.03 -5.49 -6.88
N GLU A 73 -11.93 -6.44 -7.05
CA GLU A 73 -13.37 -6.19 -7.15
C GLU A 73 -14.07 -6.65 -5.87
N THR A 74 -14.75 -5.72 -5.21
CA THR A 74 -15.50 -5.99 -3.99
C THR A 74 -16.71 -5.05 -3.89
N GLY A 75 -17.69 -5.45 -3.09
CA GLY A 75 -18.86 -4.62 -2.80
C GLY A 75 -18.54 -3.28 -2.12
N LYS A 76 -19.55 -2.41 -2.04
CA LYS A 76 -19.46 -1.16 -1.26
C LYS A 76 -19.36 -1.50 0.23
N GLY A 77 -18.48 -0.80 0.95
CA GLY A 77 -18.28 -1.02 2.39
C GLY A 77 -17.41 -2.23 2.77
N SER A 78 -16.74 -2.87 1.80
CA SER A 78 -15.87 -4.03 2.06
C SER A 78 -14.57 -3.73 2.81
N GLY A 79 -14.21 -2.46 3.02
CA GLY A 79 -12.91 -2.07 3.59
C GLY A 79 -11.76 -2.08 2.57
N LYS A 80 -12.04 -1.97 1.27
CA LYS A 80 -11.00 -1.90 0.23
C LYS A 80 -10.14 -0.62 0.29
N SER A 81 -10.71 0.54 0.61
CA SER A 81 -9.98 1.81 0.66
C SER A 81 -8.86 1.80 1.71
N PRO A 82 -9.12 1.42 2.98
CA PRO A 82 -8.05 1.32 3.97
C PRO A 82 -7.03 0.23 3.61
N LEU A 83 -7.46 -0.89 3.00
CA LEU A 83 -6.53 -1.91 2.50
C LEU A 83 -5.53 -1.32 1.49
N VAL A 84 -6.00 -0.63 0.44
CA VAL A 84 -5.11 -0.08 -0.59
C VAL A 84 -4.25 1.07 -0.04
N ALA A 85 -4.78 1.87 0.90
CA ALA A 85 -3.99 2.86 1.63
C ALA A 85 -2.83 2.22 2.40
N GLY A 86 -3.09 1.12 3.10
CA GLY A 86 -2.07 0.34 3.81
C GLY A 86 -1.03 -0.28 2.89
N ILE A 87 -1.44 -0.81 1.73
CA ILE A 87 -0.52 -1.30 0.69
C ILE A 87 0.41 -0.16 0.22
N GLY A 88 -0.15 1.03 -0.02
CA GLY A 88 0.63 2.21 -0.40
C GLY A 88 1.65 2.63 0.67
N LEU A 89 1.26 2.62 1.94
CA LEU A 89 2.15 2.93 3.07
C LEU A 89 3.24 1.87 3.26
N TYR A 90 2.91 0.59 3.05
CA TYR A 90 3.91 -0.49 3.04
C TYR A 90 4.93 -0.27 1.93
N GLY A 91 4.46 -0.03 0.70
CA GLY A 91 5.27 0.36 -0.46
C GLY A 91 6.19 1.53 -0.17
N LEU A 92 5.67 2.54 0.53
CA LEU A 92 6.41 3.75 0.88
C LEU A 92 7.51 3.51 1.92
N THR A 93 7.24 2.72 2.97
CA THR A 93 8.08 2.75 4.21
C THR A 93 8.75 1.43 4.57
N ALA A 94 8.26 0.31 4.04
CA ALA A 94 8.68 -1.04 4.45
C ALA A 94 9.15 -1.90 3.27
N ASP A 95 9.01 -1.39 2.05
CA ASP A 95 9.28 -2.16 0.84
C ASP A 95 10.73 -2.12 0.34
N LYS A 96 11.57 -1.33 1.02
CA LYS A 96 13.00 -1.10 0.72
C LYS A 96 13.28 -0.50 -0.66
N GLU A 97 12.27 0.02 -1.35
CA GLU A 97 12.45 0.74 -2.62
C GLU A 97 12.98 2.15 -2.36
N GLN A 98 14.04 2.53 -3.08
CA GLN A 98 14.60 3.88 -3.03
C GLN A 98 13.87 4.79 -4.01
N ARG A 99 13.50 5.99 -3.55
CA ARG A 99 12.76 6.99 -4.32
C ARG A 99 11.46 6.43 -4.89
N ALA A 100 10.71 5.71 -4.06
CA ALA A 100 9.40 5.19 -4.39
C ALA A 100 8.41 6.36 -4.59
N GLU A 101 7.65 6.26 -5.67
CA GLU A 101 6.59 7.22 -6.00
C GLU A 101 5.25 6.48 -5.92
N ILE A 102 4.50 6.73 -4.84
CA ILE A 102 3.19 6.15 -4.63
C ILE A 102 2.13 7.19 -5.01
N TYR A 103 1.17 6.78 -5.83
CA TYR A 103 0.11 7.66 -6.30
C TYR A 103 -1.26 7.06 -6.02
N ALA A 104 -2.10 7.81 -5.32
CA ALA A 104 -3.53 7.55 -5.24
C ALA A 104 -4.19 8.19 -6.46
N ALA A 105 -4.67 7.37 -7.38
CA ALA A 105 -5.26 7.81 -8.64
C ALA A 105 -6.71 7.36 -8.72
N ALA A 106 -7.58 8.24 -9.22
CA ALA A 106 -8.96 7.94 -9.56
C ALA A 106 -9.44 8.91 -10.65
N THR A 107 -10.57 8.59 -11.29
CA THR A 107 -11.19 9.47 -12.28
C THR A 107 -11.53 10.85 -11.70
N LYS A 108 -11.92 10.91 -10.43
CA LYS A 108 -12.22 12.14 -9.70
C LYS A 108 -11.24 12.31 -8.54
N LYS A 109 -10.70 13.51 -8.35
CA LYS A 109 -9.73 13.81 -7.29
C LYS A 109 -10.29 13.50 -5.90
N GLU A 110 -11.58 13.73 -5.69
CA GLU A 110 -12.27 13.43 -4.43
C GLU A 110 -12.23 11.93 -4.10
N GLN A 111 -12.30 11.06 -5.13
CA GLN A 111 -12.22 9.62 -4.94
C GLN A 111 -10.80 9.17 -4.60
N ALA A 112 -9.79 9.76 -5.24
CA ALA A 112 -8.38 9.54 -4.88
C ALA A 112 -8.08 10.03 -3.45
N GLN A 113 -8.70 11.14 -3.05
CA GLN A 113 -8.57 11.72 -1.72
C GLN A 113 -9.16 10.85 -0.61
N ILE A 114 -10.20 10.06 -0.86
CA ILE A 114 -10.73 9.12 0.16
C ILE A 114 -9.63 8.17 0.62
N LEU A 115 -9.00 7.47 -0.33
CA LEU A 115 -7.91 6.53 -0.04
C LEU A 115 -6.72 7.25 0.62
N PHE A 116 -6.35 8.42 0.11
CA PHE A 116 -5.22 9.16 0.65
C PHE A 116 -5.48 9.67 2.08
N ARG A 117 -6.72 10.07 2.40
CA ARG A 117 -7.11 10.45 3.76
C ARG A 117 -7.01 9.26 4.72
N ASP A 118 -7.38 8.05 4.30
CA ASP A 118 -7.17 6.84 5.10
C ASP A 118 -5.67 6.66 5.42
N ALA A 119 -4.79 6.84 4.42
CA ALA A 119 -3.34 6.76 4.62
C ALA A 119 -2.84 7.84 5.59
N VAL A 120 -3.28 9.09 5.44
CA VAL A 120 -2.91 10.20 6.33
C VAL A 120 -3.38 9.92 7.77
N ALA A 121 -4.58 9.38 7.95
CA ALA A 121 -5.10 9.01 9.27
C ALA A 121 -4.24 7.91 9.91
N MET A 122 -3.92 6.85 9.17
CA MET A 122 -3.03 5.77 9.64
C MET A 122 -1.65 6.31 10.07
N VAL A 123 -1.09 7.27 9.32
CA VAL A 123 0.19 7.90 9.68
C VAL A 123 0.08 8.72 10.96
N LYS A 124 -1.00 9.49 11.15
CA LYS A 124 -1.22 10.28 12.37
C LYS A 124 -1.36 9.38 13.60
N LEU A 125 -2.09 8.27 13.48
CA LEU A 125 -2.36 7.35 14.59
C LEU A 125 -1.15 6.45 14.93
N SER A 126 -0.31 6.13 13.95
CA SER A 126 0.88 5.30 14.15
C SER A 126 2.10 6.13 14.55
N LYS A 127 2.54 5.99 15.81
CA LYS A 127 3.76 6.66 16.32
C LYS A 127 4.99 6.35 15.45
N SER A 128 5.10 5.13 14.94
CA SER A 128 6.23 4.72 14.10
C SER A 128 6.23 5.43 12.75
N LEU A 129 5.06 5.66 12.15
CA LEU A 129 4.92 6.35 10.87
C LEU A 129 5.03 7.86 11.04
N SER A 130 4.40 8.45 12.06
CA SER A 130 4.46 9.90 12.31
C SER A 130 5.86 10.41 12.63
N GLN A 131 6.74 9.56 13.15
CA GLN A 131 8.16 9.88 13.35
C GLN A 131 9.01 9.79 12.08
N ARG A 132 8.56 9.03 11.08
CA ARG A 132 9.32 8.74 9.85
C ARG A 132 8.82 9.52 8.65
N LEU A 133 7.54 9.88 8.62
CA LEU A 133 6.89 10.55 7.50
C LEU A 133 6.65 12.03 7.80
N VAL A 134 6.93 12.87 6.81
CA VAL A 134 6.71 14.31 6.86
C VAL A 134 5.51 14.64 5.98
N PRO A 135 4.34 14.95 6.56
CA PRO A 135 3.18 15.39 5.79
C PRO A 135 3.39 16.82 5.27
N SER A 136 2.91 17.10 4.05
CA SER A 136 2.79 18.46 3.52
C SER A 136 1.32 18.87 3.52
N GLY A 137 1.01 20.00 4.17
CA GLY A 137 -0.35 20.44 4.47
C GLY A 137 -0.71 20.24 5.95
N ARG A 138 -1.96 20.52 6.32
CA ARG A 138 -2.49 20.35 7.68
C ARG A 138 -3.88 19.71 7.62
N ASP A 139 -4.20 18.92 8.65
CA ASP A 139 -5.52 18.32 8.86
C ASP A 139 -6.03 17.53 7.65
N GLU A 140 -7.16 17.94 7.07
CA GLU A 140 -7.75 17.32 5.88
C GLU A 140 -7.13 17.80 4.56
N LYS A 141 -6.23 18.79 4.61
CA LYS A 141 -5.57 19.40 3.44
C LYS A 141 -4.16 18.86 3.24
N VAL A 142 -3.84 17.70 3.81
CA VAL A 142 -2.58 17.01 3.50
C VAL A 142 -2.65 16.53 2.05
N TRP A 143 -1.59 16.79 1.28
CA TRP A 143 -1.51 16.43 -0.15
C TRP A 143 -0.29 15.56 -0.48
N ASN A 144 0.61 15.38 0.48
CA ASN A 144 1.84 14.61 0.32
C ASN A 144 2.26 14.00 1.66
N LEU A 145 2.68 12.73 1.62
CA LEU A 145 3.42 12.07 2.69
C LEU A 145 4.83 11.79 2.18
N PHE A 146 5.82 12.52 2.67
CA PHE A 146 7.22 12.35 2.28
C PHE A 146 7.95 11.43 3.25
N TYR A 147 8.76 10.51 2.72
CA TYR A 147 9.62 9.64 3.50
C TYR A 147 11.10 10.00 3.27
N PRO A 148 11.74 10.74 4.21
CA PRO A 148 13.09 11.26 4.01
C PRO A 148 14.15 10.17 3.83
N GLU A 149 14.04 9.04 4.53
CA GLU A 149 15.06 7.98 4.54
C GLU A 149 15.35 7.42 3.15
N THR A 150 14.32 7.30 2.31
CA THR A 150 14.46 6.78 0.94
C THR A 150 14.16 7.84 -0.13
N ASN A 151 13.93 9.09 0.27
CA ASN A 151 13.49 10.18 -0.59
C ASN A 151 12.27 9.81 -1.45
N SER A 152 11.28 9.19 -0.79
CA SER A 152 10.06 8.65 -1.41
C SER A 152 8.83 9.49 -1.05
N PHE A 153 7.73 9.35 -1.79
CA PHE A 153 6.50 10.07 -1.45
C PHE A 153 5.22 9.30 -1.80
N PHE A 154 4.12 9.69 -1.14
CA PHE A 154 2.76 9.29 -1.47
C PHE A 154 1.89 10.52 -1.68
N ARG A 155 1.26 10.65 -2.86
CA ARG A 155 0.43 11.80 -3.27
C ARG A 155 -0.86 11.35 -3.95
N THR A 156 -1.85 12.23 -4.02
CA THR A 156 -3.01 12.07 -4.92
C THR A 156 -2.72 12.65 -6.29
N ILE A 157 -3.20 12.00 -7.34
CA ILE A 157 -3.25 12.53 -8.71
C ILE A 157 -4.66 12.43 -9.28
N ALA A 158 -5.04 13.40 -10.11
CA ALA A 158 -6.29 13.39 -10.87
C ALA A 158 -6.01 13.12 -12.36
N ALA A 159 -6.95 12.49 -13.07
CA ALA A 159 -6.77 12.15 -14.48
C ALA A 159 -6.53 13.37 -15.40
N ASP A 160 -6.99 14.56 -15.00
CA ASP A 160 -6.88 15.80 -15.79
C ASP A 160 -5.53 16.53 -15.63
N GLU A 161 -4.72 16.15 -14.64
CA GLU A 161 -3.35 16.64 -14.51
C GLU A 161 -2.46 15.81 -15.44
N GLY A 162 -2.22 16.31 -16.66
CA GLY A 162 -1.51 15.62 -17.75
C GLY A 162 -0.32 14.76 -17.30
N GLN A 163 -0.37 13.47 -17.65
CA GLN A 163 0.55 12.38 -17.26
C GLN A 163 1.97 12.49 -17.85
N SER A 164 2.59 13.67 -17.82
CA SER A 164 3.96 13.87 -18.28
C SER A 164 4.95 13.66 -17.13
N GLY A 165 5.18 12.41 -16.72
CA GLY A 165 6.29 12.11 -15.81
C GLY A 165 6.10 10.98 -14.80
N LEU A 166 4.96 10.28 -14.79
CA LEU A 166 4.84 9.07 -13.96
C LEU A 166 5.92 8.08 -14.35
N ARG A 167 6.89 7.88 -13.46
CA ARG A 167 7.93 6.87 -13.65
C ARG A 167 7.34 5.49 -13.41
N TYR A 168 6.64 4.95 -14.41
CA TYR A 168 6.32 3.54 -14.43
C TYR A 168 7.65 2.76 -14.52
N ARG A 169 8.15 2.26 -13.39
CA ARG A 169 9.26 1.31 -13.42
C ARG A 169 8.73 -0.01 -13.96
N VAL A 170 9.08 -0.28 -15.21
CA VAL A 170 8.96 -1.60 -15.81
C VAL A 170 10.17 -2.41 -15.31
N TRP A 171 9.98 -3.26 -14.30
CA TRP A 171 10.95 -4.31 -13.93
C TRP A 171 10.35 -5.66 -14.16
#